data_AF-A0A924I4C8-F1
#
_entry.id   AF-A0A924I4C8-F1
#
_cell.length_a   1.000
_cell.length_b   1.000
_cell.length_c   1.000
_cell.angle_alpha   90.00
_cell.angle_beta   90.00
_cell.angle_gamma   90.00
#
_symmetry.space_group_name_H-M   'P 1'
#
loop_
_entity.id
_entity.type
_entity.pdbx_description
1 polymer ?
#
loop_
_entity_poly.entity_id
_entity_poly.type
_entity_poly.pdbx_seq_one_letter_code
_entity_poly.pdbx_strand_id
1 'polypeptide(L)'
;MSFLNPPKTEVRRRRILVGGASVLLTAVVMTAFLVESKSGYSKPEVRIILFQNWRGDRTRADTIADRRATVAVQEAKMAESRAYIATLTGDARAKAQEQYNAYITGGGADKEIPYVVAAGIRATPSLVVAEPEVR
;
A
#
# COMPACT_ATOMS: atom_id res chain seq x y z
N MET A 1 4.97 -60.46 -25.79
CA MET A 1 5.71 -60.03 -24.57
C MET A 1 4.69 -59.67 -23.51
N SER A 2 4.77 -60.28 -22.31
CA SER A 2 3.81 -60.07 -21.24
C SER A 2 4.11 -58.78 -20.48
N PHE A 3 3.14 -57.87 -20.39
CA PHE A 3 3.15 -56.65 -19.57
C PHE A 3 3.42 -56.92 -18.08
N LEU A 4 3.27 -58.18 -17.64
CA LEU A 4 3.47 -58.60 -16.25
C LEU A 4 4.94 -58.85 -15.89
N ASN A 5 5.85 -58.97 -16.86
CA ASN A 5 7.29 -59.18 -16.61
C ASN A 5 8.15 -58.38 -17.59
N PRO A 6 8.28 -57.06 -17.41
CA PRO A 6 9.16 -56.23 -18.21
C PRO A 6 10.63 -56.60 -17.97
N PRO A 7 11.50 -56.51 -19.00
CA PRO A 7 12.93 -56.75 -18.86
C PRO A 7 13.57 -55.79 -17.84
N LYS A 8 14.50 -56.29 -17.03
CA LYS A 8 15.13 -55.57 -15.90
C LYS A 8 15.74 -54.22 -16.31
N THR A 9 16.20 -54.10 -17.55
CA THR A 9 16.76 -52.88 -18.15
C THR A 9 15.71 -51.78 -18.33
N GLU A 10 14.49 -52.11 -18.73
CA GLU A 10 13.39 -51.15 -18.84
C GLU A 10 12.92 -50.64 -17.48
N VAL A 11 12.82 -51.55 -16.49
CA VAL A 11 12.46 -51.17 -15.11
C VAL A 11 13.49 -50.21 -14.52
N ARG A 12 14.78 -50.47 -14.74
CA ARG A 12 15.87 -49.59 -14.26
C ARG A 12 15.83 -48.21 -14.93
N ARG A 13 15.65 -48.18 -16.26
CA ARG A 13 15.54 -46.93 -17.02
C ARG A 13 14.34 -46.09 -16.55
N ARG A 14 13.19 -46.73 -16.33
CA ARG A 14 11.98 -46.08 -15.85
C ARG A 14 12.13 -45.52 -14.43
N ARG A 15 12.80 -46.25 -13.53
CA ARG A 15 13.14 -45.75 -12.18
C ARG A 15 14.04 -44.53 -12.20
N ILE A 16 15.07 -44.52 -13.06
CA ILE A 16 15.97 -43.37 -13.20
C ILE A 16 15.23 -42.17 -13.78
N LEU A 17 14.37 -42.38 -14.78
CA LEU A 17 13.56 -41.31 -15.36
C LEU A 17 12.59 -40.72 -14.34
N VAL A 18 11.85 -41.55 -13.63
CA VAL A 18 10.86 -41.08 -12.65
C VAL A 18 11.55 -40.44 -11.45
N GLY A 19 12.57 -41.10 -10.88
CA GLY A 19 13.34 -40.57 -9.75
C GLY A 19 14.13 -39.31 -10.10
N GLY A 20 14.70 -39.24 -11.30
CA GLY A 20 15.37 -38.06 -11.80
C GLY A 20 14.40 -36.90 -12.01
N ALA A 21 13.24 -37.16 -12.63
CA ALA A 21 12.22 -36.15 -12.87
C ALA A 21 11.64 -35.57 -11.57
N SER A 22 11.41 -36.40 -10.55
CA SER A 22 10.88 -35.91 -9.26
C SER A 22 11.88 -35.03 -8.53
N VAL A 23 13.17 -35.40 -8.49
CA VAL A 23 14.22 -34.54 -7.89
C VAL A 23 14.34 -33.21 -8.64
N LEU A 24 14.30 -33.25 -9.97
CA LEU A 24 14.39 -32.05 -10.81
C LEU A 24 13.20 -31.11 -10.57
N LEU A 25 11.99 -31.65 -10.51
CA LEU A 25 10.78 -30.87 -10.23
C LEU A 25 10.83 -30.21 -8.85
N THR A 26 11.27 -30.95 -7.82
CA THR A 26 11.42 -30.39 -6.46
C THR A 26 12.46 -29.26 -6.44
N ALA A 27 13.59 -29.43 -7.12
CA ALA A 27 14.61 -28.39 -7.22
C ALA A 27 14.08 -27.13 -7.92
N VAL A 28 13.29 -27.27 -8.99
CA VAL A 28 12.65 -26.14 -9.67
C VAL A 28 11.72 -25.38 -8.73
N VAL A 29 10.85 -26.09 -8.00
CA VAL A 29 9.90 -25.46 -7.05
C VAL A 29 10.64 -24.73 -5.93
N MET A 30 11.66 -25.35 -5.33
CA MET A 30 12.46 -24.70 -4.29
C MET A 30 13.18 -23.45 -4.81
N THR A 31 13.71 -23.51 -6.04
CA THR A 31 14.41 -22.37 -6.64
C THR A 31 13.45 -21.23 -6.95
N ALA A 32 12.26 -21.54 -7.48
CA ALA A 32 11.21 -20.54 -7.71
C ALA A 32 10.81 -19.84 -6.39
N PHE A 33 10.61 -20.61 -5.32
CA PHE A 33 10.28 -20.05 -4.00
C PHE A 33 11.41 -19.18 -3.42
N LEU A 34 12.68 -19.55 -3.63
CA LEU A 34 13.83 -18.74 -3.21
C LEU A 34 13.95 -17.43 -3.99
N VAL A 35 13.68 -17.44 -5.29
CA VAL A 35 13.67 -16.22 -6.11
C VAL A 35 12.50 -15.30 -5.70
N GLU A 36 11.33 -15.87 -5.47
CA GLU A 36 10.14 -15.13 -5.05
C GLU A 36 10.29 -14.59 -3.62
N SER A 37 10.86 -15.35 -2.69
CA SER A 37 11.11 -14.85 -1.32
C SER A 37 12.07 -13.67 -1.27
N LYS A 38 13.04 -13.57 -2.18
CA LYS A 38 13.98 -12.44 -2.23
C LYS A 38 13.40 -11.18 -2.86
N SER A 39 12.38 -11.30 -3.72
CA SER A 39 11.82 -10.17 -4.48
C SER A 39 10.39 -9.79 -4.07
N GLY A 40 9.61 -10.72 -3.54
CA GLY A 40 8.19 -10.58 -3.21
C GLY A 40 7.91 -10.12 -1.77
N TYR A 41 8.87 -10.25 -0.84
CA TYR A 41 8.77 -9.61 0.47
C TYR A 41 9.25 -8.15 0.39
N SER A 42 8.61 -7.37 -0.47
CA SER A 42 8.59 -5.91 -0.30
C SER A 42 8.09 -5.64 1.12
N LYS A 43 8.93 -4.97 1.93
CA LYS A 43 8.59 -4.59 3.31
C LYS A 43 7.18 -4.01 3.34
N PRO A 44 6.27 -4.47 4.22
CA PRO A 44 4.96 -3.87 4.32
C PRO A 44 5.14 -2.38 4.59
N GLU A 45 4.71 -1.57 3.62
CA GLU A 45 4.73 -0.12 3.73
C GLU A 45 3.73 0.23 4.84
N VAL A 46 4.24 0.62 6.01
CA VAL A 46 3.38 0.91 7.18
C VAL A 46 2.63 2.20 6.88
N ARG A 47 1.40 2.07 6.37
CA ARG A 47 0.48 3.20 6.22
C ARG A 47 -0.32 3.35 7.51
N ILE A 48 -0.01 4.37 8.30
CA ILE A 48 -0.83 4.78 9.42
C ILE A 48 -2.07 5.47 8.85
N ILE A 49 -3.22 4.78 8.85
CA ILE A 49 -4.49 5.36 8.45
C ILE A 49 -5.16 5.90 9.72
N LEU A 50 -5.16 7.22 9.86
CA LEU A 50 -5.87 7.91 10.94
C LEU A 50 -7.34 8.02 10.55
N PHE A 51 -8.22 7.34 11.29
CA PHE A 51 -9.66 7.47 11.14
C PHE A 51 -10.20 8.49 12.13
N GLN A 52 -11.12 9.36 11.69
CA GLN A 52 -11.85 10.22 12.60
C GLN A 52 -12.77 9.36 13.47
N ASN A 53 -12.57 9.40 14.77
CA ASN A 53 -13.51 8.85 15.74
C ASN A 53 -14.48 9.96 16.17
N TRP A 54 -15.77 9.68 16.16
CA TRP A 54 -16.81 10.64 16.58
C TRP A 54 -17.37 10.24 17.94
N ARG A 55 -17.62 11.25 18.78
CA ARG A 55 -18.29 11.01 20.06
C ARG A 55 -19.76 10.65 19.82
N GLY A 56 -20.32 9.75 20.62
CA GLY A 56 -21.70 9.27 20.49
C GLY A 56 -22.77 10.33 20.81
N ASP A 57 -22.38 11.45 21.42
CA ASP A 57 -23.23 12.58 21.82
C ASP A 57 -23.21 13.75 20.80
N ARG A 58 -22.62 13.53 19.62
CA ARG A 58 -22.51 14.52 18.54
C ARG A 58 -23.86 15.16 18.20
N THR A 59 -23.87 16.48 18.14
CA THR A 59 -25.03 17.23 17.66
C THR A 59 -24.98 17.47 16.15
N ARG A 60 -26.12 17.91 15.58
CA ARG A 60 -26.17 18.37 14.18
C ARG A 60 -25.26 19.58 13.94
N ALA A 61 -25.08 20.44 14.95
CA ALA A 61 -24.19 21.59 14.85
C ALA A 61 -22.73 21.17 14.69
N ASP A 62 -22.29 20.20 15.49
CA ASP A 62 -20.92 19.64 15.42
C ASP A 62 -20.64 19.00 14.06
N THR A 63 -21.64 18.29 13.51
CA THR A 63 -21.56 17.71 12.15
C THR A 63 -21.25 18.77 11.09
N ILE A 64 -21.94 19.91 11.17
CA ILE A 64 -21.82 20.99 10.19
C ILE A 64 -20.48 21.70 10.37
N ALA A 65 -20.05 21.90 11.61
CA ALA A 65 -18.75 22.49 11.93
C ALA A 65 -17.60 21.62 11.39
N ASP A 66 -17.63 20.32 11.65
CA ASP A 66 -16.61 19.37 11.16
C ASP A 66 -16.59 19.34 9.63
N ARG A 67 -17.76 19.30 8.97
CA ARG A 67 -17.83 19.33 7.50
C ARG A 67 -17.22 20.61 6.92
N ARG A 68 -17.49 21.76 7.52
CA ARG A 68 -16.90 23.04 7.09
C ARG A 68 -15.38 23.03 7.25
N ALA A 69 -14.89 22.48 8.36
CA ALA A 69 -13.46 22.37 8.63
C ALA A 69 -12.77 21.40 7.64
N THR A 70 -13.39 20.27 7.31
CA THR A 70 -12.91 19.34 6.27
C THR A 70 -12.79 20.01 4.91
N VAL A 71 -13.82 20.74 4.49
CA VAL A 71 -13.82 21.47 3.21
C VAL A 71 -12.71 22.52 3.19
N ALA A 72 -12.55 23.30 4.27
CA ALA A 72 -11.51 24.33 4.35
C ALA A 72 -10.08 23.74 4.25
N VAL A 73 -9.81 22.62 4.93
CA VAL A 73 -8.49 21.94 4.86
C VAL A 73 -8.24 21.38 3.47
N GLN A 74 -9.27 20.83 2.83
CA GLN A 74 -9.17 20.33 1.47
C GLN A 74 -8.88 21.43 0.46
N GLU A 75 -9.58 22.57 0.56
CA GLU A 75 -9.33 23.74 -0.29
C GLU A 75 -7.90 24.28 -0.11
N ALA A 76 -7.39 24.29 1.12
CA ALA A 76 -6.01 24.69 1.42
C ALA A 76 -4.98 23.77 0.74
N LYS A 77 -5.12 22.44 0.87
CA LYS A 77 -4.23 21.48 0.18
C LYS A 77 -4.27 21.62 -1.33
N MET A 78 -5.45 21.88 -1.89
CA MET A 78 -5.60 22.11 -3.33
C MET A 78 -4.95 23.41 -3.76
N ALA A 79 -5.00 24.46 -2.93
CA ALA A 79 -4.30 25.71 -3.17
C ALA A 79 -2.78 25.55 -3.10
N GLU A 80 -2.26 24.81 -2.11
CA GLU A 80 -0.84 24.46 -2.00
C GLU A 80 -0.35 23.69 -3.23
N SER A 81 -1.13 22.70 -3.69
CA SER A 81 -0.80 21.95 -4.90
C SER A 81 -0.72 22.85 -6.14
N ARG A 82 -1.68 23.77 -6.31
CA ARG A 82 -1.64 24.76 -7.41
C ARG A 82 -0.44 25.70 -7.30
N ALA A 83 -0.12 26.15 -6.09
CA ALA A 83 1.04 27.00 -5.84
C ALA A 83 2.34 26.27 -6.18
N TYR A 84 2.48 25.00 -5.80
CA TYR A 84 3.62 24.16 -6.15
C TYR A 84 3.74 23.95 -7.67
N ILE A 85 2.64 23.66 -8.38
CA ILE A 85 2.69 23.53 -9.84
C ILE A 85 3.15 24.84 -10.50
N ALA A 86 2.78 25.99 -9.93
CA ALA A 86 3.22 27.29 -10.43
C ALA A 86 4.72 27.56 -10.26
N THR A 87 5.40 26.89 -9.32
CA THR A 87 6.86 26.99 -9.17
C THR A 87 7.64 26.15 -10.19
N LEU A 88 6.98 25.20 -10.85
CA LEU A 88 7.59 24.32 -11.84
C LEU A 88 7.61 24.96 -13.24
N THR A 89 8.58 24.55 -14.08
CA THR A 89 8.71 25.01 -15.47
C THR A 89 8.90 23.84 -16.44
N GLY A 90 8.55 24.05 -17.71
CA GLY A 90 8.73 23.06 -18.78
C GLY A 90 7.92 21.77 -18.56
N ASP A 91 8.50 20.64 -18.92
CA ASP A 91 7.83 19.32 -18.87
C ASP A 91 7.40 18.91 -17.46
N ALA A 92 8.13 19.35 -16.42
CA ALA A 92 7.79 19.06 -15.03
C ALA A 92 6.45 19.71 -14.64
N ARG A 93 6.20 20.94 -15.12
CA ARG A 93 4.92 21.63 -14.92
C ARG A 93 3.78 20.93 -15.67
N ALA A 94 4.02 20.53 -16.92
CA ALA A 94 3.00 19.86 -17.73
C ALA A 94 2.54 18.54 -17.08
N LYS A 95 3.50 17.71 -16.63
CA LYS A 95 3.22 16.45 -15.93
C LYS A 95 2.52 16.67 -14.59
N ALA A 96 2.97 17.65 -13.80
CA ALA A 96 2.33 17.96 -12.52
C ALA A 96 0.89 18.49 -12.70
N GLN A 97 0.66 19.29 -13.74
CA GLN A 97 -0.68 19.77 -14.09
C GLN A 97 -1.59 18.63 -14.56
N GLU A 98 -1.06 17.69 -15.36
CA GLU A 98 -1.80 16.51 -15.80
C GLU A 98 -2.20 15.62 -14.61
N GLN A 99 -1.28 15.38 -13.68
CA GLN A 99 -1.58 14.64 -12.43
C GLN A 99 -2.65 15.35 -11.59
N TYR A 100 -2.56 16.67 -11.45
CA TYR A 100 -3.55 17.47 -10.75
C TYR A 100 -4.93 17.38 -11.40
N ASN A 101 -4.98 17.46 -12.74
CA ASN A 101 -6.23 17.34 -13.49
C ASN A 101 -6.82 15.92 -13.34
N ALA A 102 -6.00 14.88 -13.46
CA ALA A 102 -6.41 13.49 -13.26
C ALA A 102 -6.96 13.25 -11.84
N TYR A 103 -6.33 13.85 -10.83
CA TYR A 103 -6.81 13.78 -9.44
C TYR A 103 -8.19 14.43 -9.29
N ILE A 104 -8.42 15.60 -9.89
CA ILE A 104 -9.73 16.28 -9.87
C ILE A 104 -10.77 15.44 -10.63
N THR A 105 -10.49 15.05 -11.88
CA THR A 105 -11.43 14.31 -12.72
C THR A 105 -11.76 12.92 -12.15
N GLY A 106 -10.81 12.27 -11.48
CA GLY A 106 -11.00 10.98 -10.81
C GLY A 106 -11.81 11.04 -9.50
N GLY A 107 -12.24 12.23 -9.08
CA GLY A 107 -12.92 12.46 -7.80
C GLY A 107 -11.99 12.23 -6.60
N GLY A 108 -10.68 12.45 -6.77
CA GLY A 108 -9.69 12.27 -5.72
C GLY A 108 -9.98 13.15 -4.50
N ALA A 109 -10.40 14.39 -4.75
CA ALA A 109 -10.87 15.29 -3.69
C ALA A 109 -12.04 14.67 -2.90
N ASP A 110 -13.07 14.16 -3.56
CA ASP A 110 -14.23 13.60 -2.83
C ASP A 110 -13.89 12.32 -2.04
N LYS A 111 -12.86 11.59 -2.46
CA LYS A 111 -12.43 10.32 -1.85
C LYS A 111 -11.43 10.52 -0.71
N GLU A 112 -10.61 11.56 -0.77
CA GLU A 112 -9.61 11.87 0.24
C GLU A 112 -10.21 12.80 1.28
N ILE A 113 -10.82 12.22 2.32
CA ILE A 113 -11.35 12.98 3.46
C ILE A 113 -10.17 13.30 4.39
N PRO A 114 -9.71 14.57 4.48
CA PRO A 114 -8.63 14.91 5.39
C PRO A 114 -9.06 14.69 6.83
N TYR A 115 -8.15 14.17 7.64
CA TYR A 115 -8.35 14.13 9.09
C TYR A 115 -8.42 15.56 9.62
N VAL A 116 -9.54 15.90 10.26
CA VAL A 116 -9.72 17.15 11.00
C VAL A 116 -9.99 16.81 12.46
N VAL A 117 -9.36 17.54 13.37
CA VAL A 117 -9.66 17.41 14.80
C VAL A 117 -11.10 17.89 15.02
N ALA A 118 -11.96 17.01 15.52
CA ALA A 118 -13.37 17.33 15.75
C ALA A 118 -13.51 18.52 16.70
N ALA A 119 -14.44 19.42 16.41
CA ALA A 119 -14.68 20.59 17.26
C ALA A 119 -15.08 20.13 18.67
N GLY A 120 -14.23 20.41 19.67
CA GLY A 120 -14.44 20.00 21.06
C GLY A 120 -13.50 18.90 21.58
N ILE A 121 -12.64 18.33 20.72
CA ILE A 121 -11.46 17.60 21.18
C ILE A 121 -10.36 18.64 21.43
N ARG A 122 -10.23 19.12 22.67
CA ARG A 122 -8.95 19.72 23.08
C ARG A 122 -7.90 18.65 22.84
N ALA A 123 -6.96 18.90 21.93
CA ALA A 123 -5.80 18.05 21.75
C ALA A 123 -5.11 17.95 23.11
N THR A 124 -5.28 16.83 23.81
CA THR A 124 -4.29 16.43 24.81
C THR A 124 -3.02 16.17 24.01
N PRO A 125 -1.93 16.93 24.22
CA PRO A 125 -0.66 16.66 23.55
C PRO A 125 -0.21 15.26 23.96
N SER A 126 -0.47 14.27 23.12
CA SER A 126 -0.03 12.90 23.36
C SER A 126 1.45 12.82 23.02
N LEU A 127 2.27 12.80 24.07
CA LEU A 127 3.60 12.21 24.15
C LEU A 127 4.57 12.63 23.04
N VAL A 128 5.29 13.72 23.31
CA VAL A 128 6.70 13.81 22.92
C VAL A 128 7.36 12.57 23.53
N VAL A 129 7.66 11.56 22.71
CA VAL A 129 8.55 10.47 23.10
C VAL A 129 9.90 11.13 23.34
N ALA A 130 10.22 11.38 24.61
CA ALA A 130 11.54 11.77 25.02
C ALA A 130 12.48 10.62 24.65
N GLU A 131 13.27 10.83 23.63
CA GLU A 131 14.39 9.98 23.27
C GLU A 131 15.31 9.90 24.50
N PRO A 132 15.61 8.72 25.05
CA PRO A 132 16.53 8.63 26.17
C PRO A 132 17.93 8.95 25.67
N GLU A 133 18.47 10.06 26.16
CA GLU A 133 19.85 10.49 25.97
C GLU A 133 20.79 9.37 26.46
N VAL A 134 21.37 8.61 25.52
CA VAL A 134 22.39 7.60 25.82
C VAL A 134 23.68 8.37 26.13
N ARG A 135 24.04 8.42 27.42
CA ARG A 135 25.37 8.81 27.89
C ARG A 135 26.35 7.64 27.78
#